data_AF-A0AAU9Y4Z4-F1
#
_entry.id   AF-A0AAU9Y4Z4-F1
#
_cell.length_a   1.000
_cell.length_b   1.000
_cell.length_c   1.000
_cell.angle_alpha   90.00
_cell.angle_beta   90.00
_cell.angle_gamma   90.00
#
_symmetry.space_group_name_H-M   'P 1'
#
loop_
_entity.id
_entity.type
_entity.pdbx_description
1 polymer ?
#
loop_
_entity_poly.entity_id
_entity_poly.type
_entity_poly.pdbx_seq_one_letter_code
_entity_poly.pdbx_strand_id
1 'polypeptide(L)'
;MKYWGTLLTLPITKVLVILFSLSLLGAGIYGVTQVDESFDRRVLARDDSYLRQFLTAQGKYFELSIGVSIVQTGEVDYQLRSTQSDIKELTNVFKENEYYKNQSLSWMDAFAQYAKKSKRNITGSGFLRELKTFLRIPEFSYFTQDVKLSEDETKIEASRVVGYMKDSGSSTFQKKTLCSHSVKTYQRSPN
;
A
#
# COMPACT_ATOMS: atom_id res chain seq x y z
N MET A 1 23.25 -10.19 -56.67
CA MET A 1 22.56 -8.92 -56.31
C MET A 1 21.37 -8.58 -57.22
N LYS A 2 21.45 -8.74 -58.56
CA LYS A 2 20.34 -8.41 -59.48
C LYS A 2 19.02 -9.17 -59.21
N TYR A 3 19.12 -10.45 -58.83
CA TYR A 3 17.96 -11.33 -58.60
C TYR A 3 17.03 -10.87 -57.46
N TRP A 4 17.61 -10.37 -56.35
CA TRP A 4 16.84 -9.82 -55.22
C TRP A 4 16.13 -8.51 -55.60
N GLY A 5 16.76 -7.69 -56.43
CA GLY A 5 16.16 -6.46 -56.96
C GLY A 5 14.95 -6.75 -57.85
N THR A 6 15.07 -7.71 -58.78
CA THR A 6 13.95 -8.08 -59.67
C THR A 6 12.79 -8.71 -58.90
N LEU A 7 13.08 -9.53 -57.88
CA LEU A 7 12.08 -10.15 -57.01
C LEU A 7 11.26 -9.11 -56.21
N LEU A 8 11.91 -8.06 -55.69
CA LEU A 8 11.25 -6.98 -54.94
C LEU A 8 10.48 -6.00 -55.83
N THR A 9 10.83 -5.87 -57.11
CA THR A 9 10.15 -4.95 -58.03
C THR A 9 8.80 -5.44 -58.54
N LEU A 10 8.50 -6.74 -58.39
CA LEU A 10 7.22 -7.32 -58.79
C LEU A 10 6.07 -6.74 -57.94
N PRO A 11 4.94 -6.32 -58.55
CA PRO A 11 3.83 -5.69 -57.83
C PRO A 11 3.22 -6.62 -56.77
N ILE A 12 3.19 -7.93 -57.04
CA ILE A 12 2.70 -8.96 -56.11
C ILE A 12 3.59 -9.02 -54.86
N THR A 13 4.91 -9.03 -55.04
CA THR A 13 5.87 -9.05 -53.91
C THR A 13 5.76 -7.78 -53.07
N LYS A 14 5.53 -6.61 -53.68
CA LYS A 14 5.31 -5.36 -52.93
C LYS A 14 4.07 -5.42 -52.05
N VAL A 15 2.94 -5.92 -52.56
CA VAL A 15 1.71 -6.09 -51.77
C VAL A 15 1.93 -7.04 -50.60
N LEU A 16 2.61 -8.17 -50.83
CA LEU A 16 2.96 -9.11 -49.76
C LEU A 16 3.83 -8.48 -48.68
N VAL A 17 4.85 -7.71 -49.06
CA VAL A 17 5.74 -7.02 -48.09
C VAL A 17 4.98 -5.98 -47.27
N ILE A 18 4.05 -5.25 -47.89
CA ILE A 18 3.21 -4.28 -47.18
C ILE A 18 2.27 -4.98 -46.19
N LEU A 19 1.64 -6.09 -46.60
CA LEU A 19 0.79 -6.88 -45.71
C LEU A 19 1.57 -7.43 -44.52
N PHE A 20 2.75 -8.02 -44.75
CA PHE A 20 3.63 -8.49 -43.68
C PHE A 20 4.04 -7.36 -42.74
N SER A 21 4.37 -6.19 -43.28
CA SER A 21 4.75 -5.03 -42.48
C SER A 21 3.60 -4.54 -41.60
N LEU A 22 2.38 -4.47 -42.14
CA LEU A 22 1.18 -4.11 -41.38
C LEU A 22 0.85 -5.15 -40.30
N SER A 23 0.99 -6.44 -40.61
CA SER A 23 0.79 -7.50 -39.62
C SER A 23 1.82 -7.44 -38.49
N LEU A 24 3.11 -7.22 -38.81
CA LEU A 24 4.17 -7.05 -37.80
C LEU A 24 3.93 -5.81 -36.94
N LEU A 25 3.50 -4.70 -37.54
CA LEU A 25 3.19 -3.47 -36.83
C LEU A 25 1.97 -3.66 -35.90
N GLY A 26 0.91 -4.31 -36.39
CA GLY A 26 -0.26 -4.66 -35.58
C GLY A 26 0.08 -5.59 -34.42
N ALA A 27 0.89 -6.63 -34.68
CA ALA A 27 1.39 -7.52 -33.64
C ALA A 27 2.29 -6.79 -32.63
N GLY A 28 3.10 -5.83 -33.08
CA GLY A 28 3.93 -4.99 -32.21
C GLY A 28 3.09 -4.10 -31.29
N ILE A 29 2.08 -3.42 -31.83
CA ILE A 29 1.13 -2.60 -31.04
C ILE A 29 0.41 -3.49 -30.01
N TYR A 30 -0.10 -4.65 -30.44
CA TYR A 30 -0.77 -5.58 -29.55
C TYR A 30 0.17 -6.11 -28.46
N GLY A 31 1.40 -6.45 -28.83
CA GLY A 31 2.45 -6.89 -27.91
C GLY A 31 2.70 -5.86 -26.82
N VAL A 32 2.85 -4.58 -27.18
CA VAL A 32 3.05 -3.49 -26.20
C VAL A 32 1.87 -3.36 -25.24
N THR A 33 0.63 -3.59 -25.68
CA THR A 33 -0.55 -3.53 -24.79
C THR A 33 -0.63 -4.69 -23.79
N GLN A 34 0.03 -5.81 -24.08
CA GLN A 34 0.01 -7.02 -23.24
C GLN A 34 1.26 -7.18 -22.38
N VAL A 35 2.19 -6.22 -22.41
CA VAL A 35 3.35 -6.23 -21.51
C VAL A 35 2.84 -5.95 -20.10
N ASP A 36 2.82 -6.99 -19.27
CA ASP A 36 2.59 -6.85 -17.84
C ASP A 36 3.73 -6.05 -17.22
N GLU A 37 3.38 -4.92 -16.60
CA GLU A 37 4.33 -4.03 -15.92
C GLU A 37 4.81 -4.62 -14.57
N SER A 38 4.46 -5.88 -14.25
CA SER A 38 4.81 -6.52 -12.99
C SER A 38 6.32 -6.73 -12.92
N PHE A 39 6.99 -5.82 -12.22
CA PHE A 39 8.41 -5.91 -11.95
C PHE A 39 8.67 -7.05 -10.97
N ASP A 40 9.01 -8.24 -11.49
CA ASP A 40 9.43 -9.34 -10.64
C ASP A 40 10.86 -9.09 -10.15
N ARG A 41 10.99 -8.73 -8.88
CA ARG A 41 12.30 -8.52 -8.21
C ARG A 41 13.22 -9.73 -8.33
N ARG A 42 12.69 -10.92 -8.63
CA ARG A 42 13.46 -12.15 -8.89
C ARG A 42 14.34 -12.04 -10.13
N VAL A 43 14.00 -11.21 -11.11
CA VAL A 43 14.77 -11.02 -12.36
C VAL A 43 16.09 -10.29 -12.11
N LEU A 44 16.22 -9.56 -10.99
CA LEU A 44 17.48 -8.91 -10.60
C LEU A 44 18.47 -9.86 -9.93
N ALA A 45 18.02 -11.03 -9.47
CA ALA A 45 18.88 -12.00 -8.80
C ALA A 45 19.54 -12.91 -9.84
N ARG A 46 20.83 -13.22 -9.65
CA ARG A 46 21.53 -14.22 -10.49
C ARG A 46 20.76 -15.55 -10.44
N ASP A 47 20.62 -16.22 -11.59
CA ASP A 47 19.68 -17.33 -11.78
C ASP A 47 19.84 -18.48 -10.76
N ASP A 48 21.05 -18.67 -10.23
CA ASP A 48 21.49 -19.70 -9.28
C ASP A 48 21.74 -19.18 -7.86
N SER A 49 21.35 -17.95 -7.54
CA SER A 49 21.63 -17.34 -6.24
C SER A 49 20.69 -17.82 -5.12
N TYR A 50 21.22 -17.86 -3.90
CA TYR A 50 20.42 -18.06 -2.67
C TYR A 50 19.25 -17.05 -2.57
N LEU A 51 19.47 -15.82 -3.04
CA LEU A 51 18.46 -14.77 -3.06
C LEU A 51 17.24 -15.18 -3.89
N ARG A 52 17.42 -15.81 -5.05
CA ARG A 52 16.29 -16.28 -5.87
C ARG A 52 15.48 -17.34 -5.14
N GLN A 53 16.15 -18.32 -4.52
CA GLN A 53 15.48 -19.37 -3.74
C GLN A 53 14.71 -18.77 -2.55
N PHE A 54 15.31 -17.83 -1.83
CA PHE A 54 14.66 -17.11 -0.75
C PHE A 54 13.42 -16.34 -1.22
N LEU A 55 13.52 -15.55 -2.29
CA LEU A 55 12.40 -14.77 -2.83
C LEU A 55 11.28 -15.69 -3.38
N THR A 56 11.62 -16.81 -4.00
CA THR A 56 10.64 -17.81 -4.44
C THR A 56 9.93 -18.47 -3.25
N ALA A 57 10.66 -18.86 -2.21
CA ALA A 57 10.06 -19.41 -1.00
C ALA A 57 9.19 -18.36 -0.29
N GLN A 58 9.66 -17.12 -0.20
CA GLN A 58 8.93 -16.01 0.38
C GLN A 58 7.60 -15.79 -0.34
N GLY A 59 7.60 -15.60 -1.65
CA GLY A 59 6.36 -15.38 -2.41
C GLY A 59 5.44 -16.60 -2.50
N LYS A 60 5.95 -17.83 -2.27
CA LYS A 60 5.14 -19.05 -2.32
C LYS A 60 4.49 -19.40 -0.98
N TYR A 61 5.20 -19.19 0.13
CA TYR A 61 4.79 -19.63 1.45
C TYR A 61 4.36 -18.50 2.38
N PHE A 62 4.75 -17.26 2.08
CA PHE A 62 4.42 -16.09 2.90
C PHE A 62 3.63 -15.10 2.06
N GLU A 63 2.40 -14.84 2.48
CA GLU A 63 1.58 -13.80 1.88
C GLU A 63 2.19 -12.43 2.23
N LEU A 64 2.76 -11.75 1.23
CA LEU A 64 3.44 -10.47 1.40
C LEU A 64 2.40 -9.34 1.44
N SER A 65 1.69 -9.21 2.56
CA SER A 65 0.82 -8.06 2.76
C SER A 65 1.66 -6.82 3.05
N ILE A 66 1.63 -5.86 2.13
CA ILE A 66 2.31 -4.58 2.32
C ILE A 66 1.52 -3.75 3.34
N GLY A 67 2.17 -3.43 4.47
CA GLY A 67 1.63 -2.51 5.47
C GLY A 67 1.72 -1.06 4.98
N VAL A 68 0.58 -0.39 4.87
CA VAL A 68 0.47 1.04 4.56
C VAL A 68 0.14 1.77 5.84
N SER A 69 0.94 2.77 6.19
CA SER A 69 0.71 3.60 7.38
C SER A 69 0.11 4.94 6.98
N ILE A 70 -1.02 5.32 7.57
CA ILE A 70 -1.46 6.71 7.59
C ILE A 70 -0.81 7.35 8.81
N VAL A 71 0.02 8.37 8.60
CA VAL A 71 0.65 9.13 9.68
C VAL A 71 -0.09 10.45 9.84
N GLN A 72 -0.50 10.75 11.06
CA GLN A 72 -1.09 12.02 11.44
C GLN A 72 -0.07 12.79 12.27
N THR A 73 0.39 13.91 11.72
CA THR A 73 1.40 14.80 12.30
C THR A 73 0.78 16.16 12.61
N GLY A 74 1.23 16.81 13.68
CA GLY A 74 0.82 18.18 14.02
C GLY A 74 -0.01 18.26 15.31
N GLU A 75 -0.53 19.44 15.60
CA GLU A 75 -1.31 19.72 16.82
C GLU A 75 -2.74 19.18 16.71
N VAL A 76 -2.87 17.85 16.75
CA VAL A 76 -4.16 17.16 16.78
C VAL A 76 -4.58 16.94 18.23
N ASP A 77 -5.76 17.41 18.61
CA ASP A 77 -6.29 17.21 19.96
C ASP A 77 -6.98 15.85 20.10
N TYR A 78 -6.18 14.81 20.37
CA TYR A 78 -6.67 13.45 20.60
C TYR A 78 -7.57 13.30 21.84
N GLN A 79 -7.67 14.32 22.70
CA GLN A 79 -8.53 14.29 23.88
C GLN A 79 -10.02 14.50 23.54
N LEU A 80 -10.30 15.06 22.37
CA LEU A 80 -11.65 15.32 21.87
C LEU A 80 -12.29 14.05 21.32
N ARG A 81 -13.58 13.86 21.60
CA ARG A 81 -14.35 12.74 21.04
C ARG A 81 -14.46 12.79 19.52
N SER A 82 -14.56 13.99 18.95
CA SER A 82 -14.62 14.18 17.50
C SER A 82 -13.35 13.64 16.85
N THR A 83 -12.18 14.08 17.30
CA THR A 83 -10.88 13.62 16.79
C THR A 83 -10.70 12.10 16.94
N GLN A 84 -11.12 11.52 18.05
CA GLN A 84 -11.10 10.07 18.22
C GLN A 84 -12.03 9.35 17.25
N SER A 85 -13.18 9.93 16.91
CA SER A 85 -14.10 9.40 15.91
C SER A 85 -13.47 9.47 14.52
N ASP A 86 -12.87 10.60 14.17
CA ASP A 86 -12.23 10.82 12.87
C ASP A 86 -11.12 9.79 12.61
N ILE A 87 -10.29 9.49 13.62
CA ILE A 87 -9.22 8.47 13.53
C ILE A 87 -9.79 7.07 13.33
N LYS A 88 -10.93 6.77 13.96
CA LYS A 88 -11.61 5.48 13.76
C LYS A 88 -12.22 5.38 12.38
N GLU A 89 -12.78 6.46 11.86
CA GLU A 89 -13.27 6.52 10.48
C GLU A 89 -12.13 6.36 9.47
N LEU A 90 -10.97 6.97 9.70
CA LEU A 90 -9.77 6.74 8.90
C LEU A 90 -9.38 5.26 8.86
N THR A 91 -9.51 4.56 9.98
CA THR A 91 -9.26 3.12 10.05
C THR A 91 -10.26 2.32 9.18
N ASN A 92 -11.52 2.76 9.10
CA ASN A 92 -12.53 2.11 8.27
C ASN A 92 -12.28 2.27 6.77
N VAL A 93 -11.53 3.30 6.34
CA VAL A 93 -11.12 3.46 4.93
C VAL A 93 -10.34 2.25 4.43
N PHE A 94 -9.52 1.63 5.28
CA PHE A 94 -8.82 0.41 4.94
C PHE A 94 -9.77 -0.79 4.80
N LYS A 95 -10.87 -0.84 5.56
CA LYS A 95 -11.83 -1.94 5.52
C LYS A 95 -12.75 -1.87 4.31
N GLU A 96 -13.12 -0.66 3.90
CA GLU A 96 -14.04 -0.41 2.78
C GLU A 96 -13.36 -0.45 1.40
N ASN A 97 -12.03 -0.37 1.36
CA ASN A 97 -11.29 -0.31 0.12
C ASN A 97 -10.99 -1.71 -0.42
N GLU A 98 -11.44 -2.01 -1.64
CA GLU A 98 -11.25 -3.31 -2.31
C GLU A 98 -9.78 -3.77 -2.40
N TYR A 99 -8.85 -2.81 -2.36
CA TYR A 99 -7.41 -3.02 -2.46
C TYR A 99 -6.75 -3.45 -1.13
N TYR A 100 -7.47 -3.31 -0.02
CA TYR A 100 -6.97 -3.57 1.32
C TYR A 100 -7.65 -4.80 1.93
N LYS A 101 -6.93 -5.48 2.83
CA LYS A 101 -7.51 -6.54 3.65
C LYS A 101 -8.46 -5.91 4.65
N ASN A 102 -9.46 -6.67 5.09
CA ASN A 102 -10.30 -6.30 6.23
C ASN A 102 -9.55 -6.48 7.57
N GLN A 103 -8.28 -6.06 7.60
CA GLN A 103 -7.37 -6.14 8.73
C GLN A 103 -6.63 -4.81 8.80
N SER A 104 -6.74 -4.15 9.94
CA SER A 104 -6.06 -2.90 10.24
C SER A 104 -5.60 -2.94 11.69
N LEU A 105 -4.47 -2.29 11.97
CA LEU A 105 -3.90 -2.14 13.28
C LEU A 105 -4.03 -0.67 13.70
N SER A 106 -5.02 -0.40 14.56
CA SER A 106 -5.32 0.94 15.07
C SER A 106 -5.15 0.96 16.58
N TRP A 107 -4.18 1.73 17.06
CA TRP A 107 -3.96 1.94 18.48
C TRP A 107 -5.17 2.60 19.15
N MET A 108 -5.89 3.46 18.42
CA MET A 108 -7.08 4.17 18.92
C MET A 108 -8.26 3.21 19.16
N ASP A 109 -8.46 2.23 18.28
CA ASP A 109 -9.48 1.20 18.47
C ASP A 109 -9.13 0.30 19.67
N ALA A 110 -7.90 -0.17 19.75
CA ALA A 110 -7.42 -0.99 20.87
C ALA A 110 -7.50 -0.23 22.21
N PHE A 111 -7.09 1.04 22.22
CA PHE A 111 -7.16 1.90 23.39
C PHE A 111 -8.60 2.16 23.84
N ALA A 112 -9.53 2.39 22.90
CA ALA A 112 -10.94 2.54 23.21
C ALA A 112 -11.56 1.25 23.78
N GLN A 113 -11.18 0.08 23.26
CA GLN A 113 -11.62 -1.20 23.80
C GLN A 113 -11.08 -1.44 25.22
N TYR A 114 -9.79 -1.17 25.45
CA TYR A 114 -9.18 -1.20 26.77
C TYR A 114 -9.91 -0.28 27.76
N ALA A 115 -10.18 0.96 27.36
CA ALA A 115 -10.87 1.94 28.18
C ALA A 115 -12.29 1.48 28.55
N LYS A 116 -13.03 0.93 27.58
CA LYS A 116 -14.38 0.37 27.80
C LYS A 116 -14.35 -0.79 28.79
N LYS A 117 -13.40 -1.72 28.64
CA LYS A 117 -13.26 -2.89 29.53
C LYS A 117 -12.86 -2.48 30.95
N SER A 118 -11.96 -1.51 31.06
CA SER A 118 -11.41 -1.03 32.33
C SER A 118 -12.22 0.10 32.97
N LYS A 119 -13.35 0.52 32.34
CA LYS A 119 -14.20 1.65 32.75
C LYS A 119 -13.40 2.95 32.96
N ARG A 120 -12.39 3.19 32.12
CA ARG A 120 -11.55 4.39 32.16
C ARG A 120 -12.11 5.47 31.24
N ASN A 121 -11.98 6.73 31.65
CA ASN A 121 -12.32 7.86 30.79
C ASN A 121 -11.11 8.23 29.93
N ILE A 122 -11.29 8.15 28.61
CA ILE A 122 -10.28 8.52 27.61
C ILE A 122 -10.64 9.84 26.91
N THR A 123 -11.30 10.77 27.60
CA THR A 123 -11.61 12.09 27.05
C THR A 123 -11.18 13.18 28.04
N GLY A 124 -10.74 14.31 27.51
CA GLY A 124 -10.19 15.42 28.30
C GLY A 124 -8.86 15.08 28.99
N SER A 125 -8.60 15.73 30.14
CA SER A 125 -7.31 15.72 30.83
C SER A 125 -6.80 14.35 31.26
N GLY A 126 -7.69 13.35 31.43
CA GLY A 126 -7.31 11.98 31.78
C GLY A 126 -6.70 11.18 30.64
N PHE A 127 -6.88 11.61 29.39
CA PHE A 127 -6.53 10.85 28.18
C PHE A 127 -5.07 10.39 28.17
N LEU A 128 -4.12 11.32 28.34
CA LEU A 128 -2.69 10.99 28.26
C LEU A 128 -2.23 10.05 29.38
N ARG A 129 -2.79 10.20 30.58
CA ARG A 129 -2.46 9.31 31.71
C ARG A 129 -2.88 7.87 31.42
N GLU A 130 -4.11 7.71 30.93
CA GLU A 130 -4.63 6.38 30.59
C GLU A 130 -3.90 5.81 29.36
N LEU A 131 -3.53 6.64 28.39
CA LEU A 131 -2.74 6.23 27.22
C LEU A 131 -1.35 5.70 27.63
N LYS A 132 -0.63 6.43 28.49
CA LYS A 132 0.66 5.96 29.02
C LYS A 132 0.53 4.64 29.77
N THR A 133 -0.56 4.49 30.53
CA THR A 133 -0.85 3.24 31.24
C THR A 133 -1.08 2.10 30.27
N PHE A 134 -1.90 2.33 29.24
CA PHE A 134 -2.18 1.37 28.16
C PHE A 134 -0.89 0.94 27.44
N LEU A 135 -0.03 1.88 27.04
CA LEU A 135 1.22 1.58 26.33
C LEU A 135 2.25 0.82 27.18
N ARG A 136 2.13 0.84 28.52
CA ARG A 136 3.01 0.08 29.42
C ARG A 136 2.55 -1.36 29.65
N ILE A 137 1.32 -1.71 29.25
CA ILE A 137 0.82 -3.08 29.35
C ILE A 137 1.56 -3.94 28.32
N PRO A 138 2.17 -5.08 28.70
CA PRO A 138 2.93 -5.91 27.76
C PRO A 138 2.16 -6.26 26.48
N GLU A 139 0.87 -6.56 26.63
CA GLU A 139 -0.07 -6.89 25.54
C GLU A 139 -0.25 -5.76 24.52
N PHE A 140 -0.01 -4.49 24.89
CA PHE A 140 -0.22 -3.32 24.03
C PHE A 140 1.05 -2.51 23.77
N SER A 141 2.18 -2.92 24.34
CA SER A 141 3.47 -2.22 24.26
C SER A 141 3.98 -2.03 22.84
N TYR A 142 3.57 -2.87 21.89
CA TYR A 142 3.93 -2.69 20.48
C TYR A 142 3.36 -1.40 19.87
N PHE A 143 2.25 -0.87 20.40
CA PHE A 143 1.67 0.41 19.95
C PHE A 143 2.52 1.62 20.35
N THR A 144 3.54 1.47 21.18
CA THR A 144 4.50 2.54 21.46
C THR A 144 5.26 2.96 20.20
N GLN A 145 5.35 2.08 19.20
CA GLN A 145 5.91 2.43 17.89
C GLN A 145 4.94 3.21 17.00
N ASP A 146 3.65 3.25 17.36
CA ASP A 146 2.59 3.88 16.57
C ASP A 146 2.16 5.25 17.12
N VAL A 147 2.65 5.62 18.31
CA VAL A 147 2.34 6.91 18.97
C VAL A 147 3.63 7.56 19.46
N LYS A 148 3.92 8.75 18.93
CA LYS A 148 5.04 9.58 19.36
C LYS A 148 4.55 10.67 20.32
N LEU A 149 4.97 10.58 21.57
CA LEU A 149 4.79 11.64 22.56
C LEU A 149 5.89 12.69 22.43
N SER A 150 5.55 13.93 22.81
CA SER A 150 6.53 15.00 22.96
C SER A 150 7.52 14.72 24.11
N GLU A 151 8.62 15.46 24.16
CA GLU A 151 9.68 15.29 25.17
C GLU A 151 9.15 15.49 26.59
N ASP A 152 8.25 16.46 26.78
CA ASP A 152 7.56 16.69 28.07
C ASP A 152 6.43 15.68 28.34
N GLU A 153 6.16 14.78 27.37
CA GLU A 153 5.07 13.80 27.37
C GLU A 153 3.67 14.38 27.64
N THR A 154 3.45 15.66 27.30
CA THR A 154 2.19 16.40 27.49
C THR A 154 1.30 16.44 26.25
N LYS A 155 1.83 16.05 25.09
CA LYS A 155 1.12 16.03 23.80
C LYS A 155 1.58 14.84 22.96
N ILE A 156 0.75 14.45 22.00
CA ILE A 156 1.12 13.51 20.92
C ILE A 156 1.58 14.37 19.73
N GLU A 157 2.81 14.18 19.29
CA GLU A 157 3.38 14.91 18.14
C GLU A 157 3.02 14.25 16.81
N ALA A 158 3.00 12.92 16.83
CA ALA A 158 2.61 12.12 15.70
C ALA A 158 1.97 10.80 16.14
N SER A 159 1.03 10.32 15.35
CA SER A 159 0.52 8.96 15.50
C SER A 159 0.33 8.33 14.13
N ARG A 160 0.26 7.01 14.06
CA ARG A 160 -0.05 6.30 12.82
C ARG A 160 -1.05 5.18 13.02
N VAL A 161 -1.77 4.87 11.95
CA VAL A 161 -2.64 3.70 11.84
C VAL A 161 -2.17 2.88 10.65
N VAL A 162 -2.11 1.55 10.80
CA VAL A 162 -1.60 0.66 9.75
C VAL A 162 -2.75 -0.15 9.14
N GLY A 163 -2.85 -0.11 7.81
CA GLY A 163 -3.69 -1.01 7.03
C GLY A 163 -2.82 -1.97 6.21
N TYR A 164 -3.35 -3.14 5.88
CA TYR A 164 -2.63 -4.13 5.08
C TYR A 164 -3.24 -4.25 3.70
N MET A 165 -2.44 -4.10 2.65
CA MET A 165 -2.89 -4.34 1.28
C MET A 165 -3.15 -5.82 1.03
N LYS A 166 -4.09 -6.13 0.13
CA LYS A 166 -4.23 -7.48 -0.40
C LYS A 166 -2.98 -7.86 -1.17
N ASP A 167 -2.61 -9.13 -1.10
CA ASP A 167 -1.47 -9.63 -1.85
C ASP A 167 -1.77 -9.56 -3.35
N SER A 168 -0.93 -8.82 -4.05
CA SER A 168 -0.83 -8.92 -5.50
C SER A 168 0.62 -8.65 -5.87
N GLY A 169 1.21 -9.56 -6.62
CA GLY A 169 2.57 -9.41 -7.15
C GLY A 169 2.72 -8.31 -8.21
N SER A 170 1.65 -7.61 -8.59
CA SER A 170 1.67 -6.58 -9.63
C SER A 170 2.04 -5.20 -9.08
N SER A 171 3.08 -4.60 -9.64
CA SER A 171 3.48 -3.20 -9.42
C SER A 171 2.36 -2.22 -9.79
N THR A 172 1.59 -2.52 -10.85
CA THR A 172 0.46 -1.70 -11.31
C THR A 172 -0.67 -1.68 -10.29
N PHE A 173 -0.94 -2.84 -9.67
CA PHE A 173 -1.90 -2.91 -8.56
C PHE A 173 -1.42 -2.04 -7.40
N GLN A 174 -0.17 -2.21 -6.94
CA GLN A 174 0.40 -1.41 -5.85
C GLN A 174 0.38 0.09 -6.14
N LYS A 175 0.68 0.49 -7.38
CA LYS A 175 0.59 1.89 -7.81
C LYS A 175 -0.85 2.40 -7.73
N LYS A 176 -1.82 1.64 -8.26
CA LYS A 176 -3.25 1.99 -8.21
C LYS A 176 -3.78 2.08 -6.78
N THR A 177 -3.37 1.16 -5.89
CA THR A 177 -3.77 1.19 -4.48
C THR A 177 -3.27 2.45 -3.79
N LEU A 178 -2.00 2.81 -3.99
CA LEU A 178 -1.37 4.00 -3.41
C LEU A 178 -2.02 5.27 -3.95
N CYS A 179 -2.24 5.38 -5.26
CA CYS A 179 -2.93 6.54 -5.85
C CYS A 179 -4.38 6.67 -5.33
N SER A 180 -5.14 5.56 -5.28
CA SER A 180 -6.50 5.56 -4.72
C SER A 180 -6.52 6.01 -3.26
N HIS A 181 -5.51 5.56 -2.49
CA HIS A 181 -5.36 5.94 -1.10
C HIS A 181 -5.05 7.44 -0.94
N SER A 182 -4.04 7.96 -1.66
CA SER A 182 -3.66 9.38 -1.61
C SER A 182 -4.81 10.31 -1.97
N VAL A 183 -5.63 9.96 -2.97
CA VAL A 183 -6.81 10.75 -3.35
C VAL A 183 -7.85 10.76 -2.23
N LYS A 184 -8.15 9.60 -1.63
CA LYS A 184 -9.13 9.51 -0.52
C LYS A 184 -8.66 10.24 0.73
N THR A 185 -7.37 10.23 1.05
CA THR A 185 -6.82 10.99 2.18
C THR A 185 -6.83 12.50 1.91
N TYR A 186 -6.52 12.92 0.67
CA TYR A 186 -6.53 14.35 0.31
C TYR A 186 -7.94 14.95 0.35
N GLN A 187 -8.94 14.22 -0.16
CA GLN A 187 -10.34 14.68 -0.13
C GLN A 187 -10.94 14.77 1.29
N ARG A 188 -10.32 14.12 2.28
CA ARG A 188 -10.78 14.13 3.68
C ARG A 188 -9.93 14.96 4.63
N SER A 189 -8.80 15.52 4.16
CA SER A 189 -8.05 16.46 4.99
C SER A 189 -8.86 17.75 5.12
N PRO A 190 -9.23 18.19 6.33
CA PRO A 190 -9.78 19.52 6.50
C PRO A 190 -8.73 20.54 6.06
N ASN A 191 -9.15 21.54 5.29
CA ASN A 191 -8.35 22.74 4.99
C ASN A 191 -8.02 23.49 6.28
#